data_AF-A0A9X3XQS4-F1
#
_entry.id   AF-A0A9X3XQS4-F1
#
_cell.length_a   1.000
_cell.length_b   1.000
_cell.length_c   1.000
_cell.angle_alpha   90.00
_cell.angle_beta   90.00
_cell.angle_gamma   90.00
#
_symmetry.space_group_name_H-M   'P 1'
#
loop_
_entity.id
_entity.type
_entity.pdbx_description
1 polymer ?
#
loop_
_entity_poly.entity_id
_entity_poly.type
_entity_poly.pdbx_seq_one_letter_code
_entity_poly.pdbx_strand_id
1 'polypeptide(L)'
;MYPDSIDKFIEKLNKIENNTYVIEEEVTLKDGVYEGYLEHDNVSVSSINVYSGKKLTGEKIDNFILSTPSKTPWKNIIKIMAADYQVLYITYETQGDTVEADDINILQESIVKTQREVDRYKYENDTEVNKLKEKTKELENIKADKTYVDIELNKKYNKSEVYTKSETDSRIKEVVGAAPEALDTLKEIADSLNNDADFAGTMTKQLSHKVDKVEGKQLSTEDYTTLEKNKLAGIEERANNYIHPSTHNASIITEDTNHRFITDTERTNWNDANSKKHTHSNKSILDTITQIIIDKWNSAVDHIADTIKHITKEERTLWNTVSNKVDKVTGKGLSTNDFTSTYKSKLDNLSKNDVGLGNLTNDSQVKRSEMGVASGVATLDSKGVNLQAPKAHTHDDRYYTETEANNKFVTKDELGDAGYGDMTKSVYDTNNNGIVDKAESVEWNGILNKPSTFQPSSHEHTKAQITDFPTKLSQFSNDNEYMLNLKNQTNTTIVNSNIYKIPYQCTVSGTTATDMGLTSGWWHIHFFAHQAGNGYGCQVAYPLNQPSEVPRYRTSQGTDWDSWRKIRVAGAAMTWNDLKGV
;
A
#
# COMPACT_ATOMS: atom_id res chain seq x y z
N MET A 1 -12.70 0.31 9.88
CA MET A 1 -12.48 1.07 11.12
C MET A 1 -11.58 0.23 11.99
N TYR A 2 -10.30 0.60 12.09
CA TYR A 2 -9.51 0.17 13.24
C TYR A 2 -10.20 0.68 14.51
N PRO A 3 -10.15 -0.03 15.64
CA PRO A 3 -10.95 0.35 16.79
C PRO A 3 -10.51 1.71 17.32
N ASP A 4 -11.45 2.46 17.88
CA ASP A 4 -11.22 3.73 18.59
C ASP A 4 -10.34 3.57 19.86
N SER A 5 -9.88 2.34 20.13
CA SER A 5 -9.04 1.95 21.25
C SER A 5 -7.87 1.09 20.78
N ILE A 6 -6.66 1.50 21.15
CA ILE A 6 -5.39 0.77 20.93
C ILE A 6 -5.51 -0.64 21.53
N ASP A 7 -5.02 -1.67 20.83
CA ASP A 7 -4.88 -3.02 21.37
C ASP A 7 -4.10 -2.95 22.69
N LYS A 8 -4.75 -3.28 23.82
CA LYS A 8 -4.09 -3.35 25.13
C LYS A 8 -3.60 -4.77 25.36
N PHE A 9 -2.29 -4.92 25.38
CA PHE A 9 -1.65 -6.16 25.83
C PHE A 9 -1.51 -6.15 27.34
N ILE A 10 -1.71 -7.31 27.95
CA ILE A 10 -1.31 -7.55 29.34
C ILE A 10 0.22 -7.58 29.35
N GLU A 11 0.83 -6.88 30.32
CA GLU A 11 2.28 -6.83 30.46
C GLU A 11 2.79 -8.22 30.86
N LYS A 12 3.58 -8.85 29.99
CA LYS A 12 4.22 -10.13 30.32
C LYS A 12 5.32 -9.90 31.33
N LEU A 13 5.32 -10.66 32.42
CA LEU A 13 6.38 -10.56 33.43
C LEU A 13 7.63 -11.29 32.96
N ASN A 14 8.76 -10.58 32.94
CA ASN A 14 10.06 -11.17 32.57
C ASN A 14 10.43 -12.30 33.53
N LYS A 15 10.78 -13.46 32.98
CA LYS A 15 11.33 -14.60 33.73
C LYS A 15 12.79 -14.32 34.12
N ILE A 16 12.99 -13.40 35.06
CA ILE A 16 14.30 -13.14 35.66
C ILE A 16 14.59 -14.28 36.62
N GLU A 17 15.69 -15.02 36.40
CA GLU A 17 16.08 -16.14 37.26
C GLU A 17 16.15 -15.68 38.73
N ASN A 18 15.49 -16.43 39.62
CA ASN A 18 15.41 -16.19 41.07
C ASN A 18 14.56 -14.99 41.53
N ASN A 19 13.68 -14.44 40.70
CA ASN A 19 12.67 -13.48 41.14
C ASN A 19 11.27 -14.12 41.22
N THR A 20 10.54 -13.75 42.27
CA THR A 20 9.12 -14.08 42.47
C THR A 20 8.35 -12.77 42.52
N TYR A 21 7.31 -12.67 41.71
CA TYR A 21 6.45 -11.50 41.65
C TYR A 21 5.13 -11.79 42.38
N VAL A 22 4.69 -10.83 43.19
CA VAL A 22 3.37 -10.89 43.84
C VAL A 22 2.41 -10.05 43.03
N ILE A 23 1.33 -10.68 42.57
CA ILE A 23 0.37 -10.11 41.63
C ILE A 23 -1.00 -10.05 42.30
N GLU A 24 -1.76 -9.03 41.94
CA GLU A 24 -3.17 -8.86 42.31
C GLU A 24 -3.98 -8.63 41.04
N GLU A 25 -4.88 -9.56 40.75
CA GLU A 25 -5.84 -9.47 39.65
C GLU A 25 -7.21 -9.06 40.18
N GLU A 26 -7.84 -8.08 39.53
CA GLU A 26 -9.23 -7.71 39.80
C GLU A 26 -10.15 -8.46 38.83
N VAL A 27 -10.97 -9.38 39.36
CA VAL A 27 -11.89 -10.18 38.55
C VAL A 27 -13.33 -9.79 38.82
N THR A 28 -14.12 -9.64 37.76
CA THR A 28 -15.56 -9.38 37.87
C THR A 28 -16.34 -10.68 37.70
N LEU A 29 -17.20 -10.99 38.68
CA LEU A 29 -18.03 -12.20 38.66
C LEU A 29 -19.31 -11.91 37.89
N LYS A 30 -19.74 -12.88 37.09
CA LYS A 30 -21.03 -12.84 36.40
C LYS A 30 -21.93 -13.91 37.00
N ASP A 31 -23.07 -13.50 37.52
CA ASP A 31 -24.02 -14.39 38.21
C ASP A 31 -23.38 -15.19 39.36
N GLY A 32 -22.44 -14.57 40.09
CA GLY A 32 -21.78 -15.19 41.25
C GLY A 32 -20.68 -16.19 40.91
N VAL A 33 -20.29 -16.30 39.64
CA VAL A 33 -19.24 -17.23 39.18
C VAL A 33 -18.21 -16.46 38.35
N TYR A 34 -16.94 -16.78 38.59
CA TYR A 34 -15.83 -16.45 37.68
C TYR A 34 -15.14 -17.75 37.28
N GLU A 35 -14.88 -17.91 35.98
CA GLU A 35 -14.09 -19.02 35.44
C GLU A 35 -13.22 -18.45 34.33
N GLY A 36 -11.90 -18.51 34.52
CA GLY A 36 -10.95 -17.92 33.59
C GLY A 36 -9.53 -18.37 33.89
N TYR A 37 -8.65 -18.13 32.92
CA TYR A 37 -7.22 -18.21 33.14
C TYR A 37 -6.80 -17.10 34.10
N LEU A 38 -5.84 -17.38 34.97
CA LEU A 38 -5.06 -16.31 35.59
C LEU A 38 -4.33 -15.54 34.50
N GLU A 39 -4.17 -14.23 34.69
CA GLU A 39 -3.52 -13.32 33.75
C GLU A 39 -2.05 -13.70 33.50
N HIS A 40 -1.42 -14.43 34.42
CA HIS A 40 0.00 -14.82 34.36
C HIS A 40 0.22 -16.33 34.49
N ASP A 41 1.34 -16.82 33.93
CA ASP A 41 1.74 -18.22 33.94
C ASP A 41 2.64 -18.55 35.14
N ASN A 42 3.03 -19.82 35.28
CA ASN A 42 3.95 -20.33 36.30
C ASN A 42 3.55 -19.91 37.73
N VAL A 43 2.26 -19.85 37.99
CA VAL A 43 1.72 -19.44 39.28
C VAL A 43 2.00 -20.52 40.33
N SER A 44 2.56 -20.09 41.46
CA SER A 44 2.75 -20.95 42.63
C SER A 44 1.38 -21.23 43.25
N VAL A 45 0.82 -22.40 42.96
CA VAL A 45 -0.55 -22.77 43.37
C VAL A 45 -0.81 -22.61 44.87
N SER A 46 0.19 -22.88 45.72
CA SER A 46 0.09 -22.72 47.18
C SER A 46 0.02 -21.27 47.66
N SER A 47 0.38 -20.31 46.81
CA SER A 47 0.36 -18.87 47.13
C SER A 47 -0.95 -18.17 46.75
N ILE A 48 -1.83 -18.86 46.02
CA ILE A 48 -3.09 -18.28 45.53
C ILE A 48 -4.02 -18.01 46.72
N ASN A 49 -4.46 -16.76 46.84
CA ASN A 49 -5.50 -16.35 47.76
C ASN A 49 -6.53 -15.47 47.05
N VAL A 50 -7.80 -15.57 47.45
CA VAL A 50 -8.89 -14.78 46.88
C VAL A 50 -9.54 -13.96 48.00
N TYR A 51 -9.71 -12.67 47.78
CA TYR A 51 -10.27 -11.73 48.77
C TYR A 51 -11.35 -10.83 48.16
N SER A 52 -12.30 -10.40 48.99
CA SER A 52 -13.33 -9.45 48.58
C SER A 52 -12.85 -7.99 48.48
N GLY A 53 -11.60 -7.69 48.87
CA GLY A 53 -11.00 -6.37 48.84
C GLY A 53 -9.53 -6.38 48.41
N LYS A 54 -9.04 -5.23 47.93
CA LYS A 54 -7.66 -5.03 47.45
C LYS A 54 -6.64 -5.25 48.57
N LYS A 55 -5.43 -5.65 48.21
CA LYS A 55 -4.26 -5.84 49.08
C LYS A 55 -4.52 -6.75 50.27
N LEU A 56 -5.15 -7.90 50.01
CA LEU A 56 -5.47 -8.92 51.02
C LEU A 56 -6.42 -8.39 52.12
N THR A 57 -7.35 -7.50 51.76
CA THR A 57 -8.37 -6.97 52.69
C THR A 57 -9.75 -7.56 52.42
N GLY A 58 -10.66 -7.48 53.39
CA GLY A 58 -12.01 -8.06 53.27
C GLY A 58 -12.07 -9.54 53.66
N GLU A 59 -13.10 -10.25 53.20
CA GLU A 59 -13.29 -11.67 53.48
C GLU A 59 -12.49 -12.54 52.51
N LYS A 60 -11.88 -13.60 53.04
CA LYS A 60 -11.14 -14.59 52.25
C LYS A 60 -12.12 -15.62 51.69
N ILE A 61 -12.01 -15.89 50.38
CA ILE A 61 -12.83 -16.89 49.70
C ILE A 61 -12.01 -18.17 49.54
N ASP A 62 -12.31 -19.18 50.36
CA ASP A 62 -11.59 -20.47 50.33
C ASP A 62 -12.18 -21.47 49.32
N ASN A 63 -13.41 -21.22 48.82
CA ASN A 63 -14.10 -22.12 47.90
C ASN A 63 -13.81 -21.76 46.43
N PHE A 64 -12.67 -22.20 45.92
CA PHE A 64 -12.32 -22.12 44.51
C PHE A 64 -11.71 -23.43 44.02
N ILE A 65 -11.83 -23.68 42.72
CA ILE A 65 -11.28 -24.85 42.05
C ILE A 65 -10.17 -24.37 41.13
N LEU A 66 -9.01 -25.02 41.23
CA LEU A 66 -7.91 -24.82 40.29
C LEU A 66 -7.84 -25.98 39.31
N SER A 67 -7.51 -25.66 38.07
CA SER A 67 -7.30 -26.65 37.01
C SER A 67 -6.09 -26.27 36.18
N THR A 68 -5.27 -27.27 35.85
CA THR A 68 -4.09 -27.11 35.00
C THR A 68 -4.34 -27.83 33.67
N PRO A 69 -4.37 -27.11 32.55
CA PRO A 69 -4.57 -27.75 31.25
C PRO A 69 -3.39 -28.68 30.91
N SER A 70 -3.69 -29.88 30.39
CA SER A 70 -2.66 -30.89 30.09
C SER A 70 -1.70 -30.50 28.96
N LYS A 71 -2.11 -29.58 28.08
CA LYS A 71 -1.30 -29.10 26.95
C LYS A 71 -0.48 -27.84 27.27
N THR A 72 -0.86 -27.10 28.31
CA THR A 72 -0.19 -25.86 28.74
C THR A 72 -0.04 -25.90 30.27
N PRO A 73 0.83 -26.78 30.80
CA PRO A 73 0.91 -27.08 32.23
C PRO A 73 1.38 -25.90 33.10
N TRP A 74 1.95 -24.86 32.49
CA TRP A 74 2.32 -23.60 33.14
C TRP A 74 1.15 -22.62 33.32
N LYS A 75 -0.04 -22.92 32.77
CA LYS A 75 -1.25 -22.11 32.96
C LYS A 75 -2.14 -22.66 34.07
N ASN A 76 -2.82 -21.76 34.76
CA ASN A 76 -3.82 -22.11 35.76
C ASN A 76 -5.17 -21.48 35.41
N ILE A 77 -6.21 -22.30 35.43
CA ILE A 77 -7.60 -21.86 35.36
C ILE A 77 -8.13 -21.86 36.80
N ILE A 78 -8.72 -20.76 37.21
CA ILE A 78 -9.40 -20.65 38.49
C ILE A 78 -10.90 -20.51 38.25
N LYS A 79 -11.67 -21.31 39.01
CA LYS A 79 -13.11 -21.20 39.08
C LYS A 79 -13.52 -20.83 40.49
N ILE A 80 -14.11 -19.66 40.65
CA ILE A 80 -14.54 -19.11 41.93
C ILE A 80 -16.07 -19.07 41.93
N MET A 81 -16.67 -19.56 43.01
CA MET A 81 -18.12 -19.50 43.22
C MET A 81 -18.40 -18.70 44.49
N ALA A 82 -18.84 -17.45 44.32
CA ALA A 82 -19.08 -16.51 45.39
C ALA A 82 -20.28 -15.62 45.02
N ALA A 83 -21.50 -16.10 45.36
CA ALA A 83 -22.75 -15.50 44.91
C ALA A 83 -22.99 -14.06 45.42
N ASP A 84 -22.35 -13.70 46.54
CA ASP A 84 -22.56 -12.42 47.22
C ASP A 84 -21.60 -11.31 46.75
N TYR A 85 -20.69 -11.59 45.80
CA TYR A 85 -19.67 -10.65 45.33
C TYR A 85 -19.72 -10.42 43.83
N GLN A 86 -19.53 -9.15 43.44
CA GLN A 86 -19.46 -8.74 42.04
C GLN A 86 -18.02 -8.56 41.55
N VAL A 87 -17.09 -8.23 42.45
CA VAL A 87 -15.66 -8.07 42.17
C VAL A 87 -14.87 -8.78 43.26
N LEU A 88 -13.83 -9.52 42.87
CA LEU A 88 -12.88 -10.16 43.79
C LEU A 88 -11.45 -9.85 43.36
N TYR A 89 -10.52 -10.02 44.30
CA TYR A 89 -9.09 -9.80 44.09
C TYR A 89 -8.36 -11.11 44.31
N ILE A 90 -7.70 -11.60 43.26
CA ILE A 90 -6.90 -12.82 43.31
C ILE A 90 -5.45 -12.40 43.48
N THR A 91 -4.82 -12.85 44.55
CA THR A 91 -3.41 -12.59 44.81
C THR A 91 -2.59 -13.87 44.73
N TYR A 92 -1.45 -13.83 44.06
CA TYR A 92 -0.58 -15.00 43.95
C TYR A 92 0.86 -14.61 43.66
N GLU A 93 1.76 -15.56 43.85
CA GLU A 93 3.15 -15.50 43.45
C GLU A 93 3.35 -16.20 42.10
N THR A 94 4.10 -15.56 41.20
CA THR A 94 4.51 -16.14 39.91
C THR A 94 6.02 -15.95 39.69
N GLN A 95 6.63 -16.90 38.98
CA GLN A 95 8.01 -16.80 38.50
C GLN A 95 8.14 -16.08 37.15
N GLY A 96 7.02 -15.57 36.62
CA GLY A 96 6.93 -14.89 35.33
C GLY A 96 6.28 -15.75 34.24
N ASP A 97 6.01 -15.12 33.10
CA ASP A 97 5.19 -15.73 32.05
C ASP A 97 5.99 -16.62 31.10
N THR A 98 5.32 -17.60 30.50
CA THR A 98 5.87 -18.39 29.40
C THR A 98 5.48 -17.73 28.09
N VAL A 99 6.43 -17.62 27.15
CA VAL A 99 6.14 -17.10 25.81
C VAL A 99 5.73 -18.27 24.91
N GLU A 100 4.54 -18.19 24.34
CA GLU A 100 3.97 -19.24 23.48
C GLU A 100 3.86 -18.81 22.02
N ALA A 101 3.66 -19.80 21.15
CA ALA A 101 3.34 -19.54 19.74
C ALA A 101 2.06 -18.68 19.58
N ASP A 102 1.07 -18.87 20.46
CA ASP A 102 -0.17 -18.09 20.41
C ASP A 102 0.07 -16.62 20.80
N ASP A 103 0.91 -16.34 21.79
CA ASP A 103 1.31 -14.96 22.14
C ASP A 103 2.00 -14.27 20.96
N ILE A 104 2.91 -14.98 20.29
CA ILE A 104 3.62 -14.51 19.09
C ILE A 104 2.62 -14.26 17.96
N ASN A 105 1.65 -15.15 17.75
CA ASN A 105 0.61 -15.00 16.71
C ASN A 105 -0.28 -13.77 16.98
N ILE A 106 -0.66 -13.51 18.23
CA ILE A 106 -1.44 -12.32 18.61
C ILE A 106 -0.62 -11.05 18.34
N LEU A 107 0.68 -11.04 18.69
CA LEU A 107 1.58 -9.94 18.37
C LEU A 107 1.69 -9.74 16.85
N GLN A 108 1.87 -10.82 16.09
CA GLN A 108 1.92 -10.77 14.62
C GLN A 108 0.62 -10.20 14.04
N GLU A 109 -0.54 -10.61 14.53
CA GLU A 109 -1.81 -10.06 14.09
C GLU A 109 -1.92 -8.57 14.38
N SER A 110 -1.56 -8.12 15.59
CA SER A 110 -1.61 -6.69 15.94
C SER A 110 -0.59 -5.86 15.17
N ILE A 111 0.59 -6.41 14.89
CA ILE A 111 1.58 -5.79 13.99
C ILE A 111 0.99 -5.69 12.58
N VAL A 112 0.42 -6.76 12.03
CA VAL A 112 -0.23 -6.75 10.70
C VAL A 112 -1.40 -5.77 10.67
N LYS A 113 -2.11 -5.59 11.78
CA LYS A 113 -3.24 -4.68 11.96
C LYS A 113 -2.80 -3.21 12.09
N THR A 114 -1.73 -2.92 12.83
CA THR A 114 -1.10 -1.59 12.91
C THR A 114 -0.51 -1.22 11.55
N GLN A 115 0.15 -2.21 10.96
CA GLN A 115 0.56 -2.21 9.59
C GLN A 115 -0.62 -2.48 8.64
N ARG A 116 -1.86 -2.48 9.12
CA ARG A 116 -3.08 -2.30 8.34
C ARG A 116 -3.73 -0.91 8.55
N GLU A 117 -3.07 -0.04 9.31
CA GLU A 117 -3.40 1.36 9.43
C GLU A 117 -2.32 2.34 8.98
N VAL A 118 -1.03 2.02 9.07
CA VAL A 118 0.03 3.03 8.83
C VAL A 118 0.05 3.56 7.41
N ASP A 119 0.20 2.72 6.41
CA ASP A 119 -0.10 3.19 5.06
C ASP A 119 -1.56 3.51 4.81
N ARG A 120 -2.51 3.29 5.74
CA ARG A 120 -3.89 3.71 5.52
C ARG A 120 -3.96 5.22 5.79
N TYR A 121 -2.97 5.71 6.52
CA TYR A 121 -2.60 7.10 6.51
C TYR A 121 -1.71 7.48 5.33
N LYS A 122 -0.70 6.67 4.96
CA LYS A 122 0.29 7.10 3.94
C LYS A 122 -0.32 7.45 2.60
N TYR A 123 -1.15 6.59 2.04
CA TYR A 123 -1.82 6.90 0.78
C TYR A 123 -2.97 7.92 0.91
N GLU A 124 -3.62 8.14 2.06
CA GLU A 124 -4.65 9.19 2.28
C GLU A 124 -3.89 10.50 2.15
N ASN A 125 -2.70 10.53 2.74
CA ASN A 125 -1.74 11.58 2.61
C ASN A 125 -1.21 11.72 1.17
N ASP A 126 -0.80 10.65 0.48
CA ASP A 126 -0.33 10.72 -0.92
C ASP A 126 -1.44 11.22 -1.86
N THR A 127 -2.68 10.84 -1.58
CA THR A 127 -3.89 11.28 -2.26
C THR A 127 -4.07 12.77 -2.12
N GLU A 128 -4.01 13.26 -0.89
CA GLU A 128 -4.17 14.68 -0.60
C GLU A 128 -3.00 15.50 -1.16
N VAL A 129 -1.77 15.01 -1.04
CA VAL A 129 -0.58 15.60 -1.66
C VAL A 129 -0.74 15.70 -3.18
N ASN A 130 -1.27 14.66 -3.84
CA ASN A 130 -1.51 14.70 -5.27
C ASN A 130 -2.60 15.72 -5.65
N LYS A 131 -3.69 15.84 -4.86
CA LYS A 131 -4.69 16.90 -5.07
C LYS A 131 -4.08 18.29 -4.91
N LEU A 132 -3.21 18.48 -3.92
CA LEU A 132 -2.52 19.75 -3.68
C LEU A 132 -1.56 20.10 -4.82
N LYS A 133 -0.86 19.11 -5.39
CA LYS A 133 0.00 19.30 -6.57
C LYS A 133 -0.80 19.76 -7.78
N GLU A 134 -1.94 19.14 -8.07
CA GLU A 134 -2.81 19.55 -9.18
C GLU A 134 -3.36 20.97 -8.97
N LYS A 135 -3.85 21.29 -7.76
CA LYS A 135 -4.27 22.66 -7.43
C LYS A 135 -3.14 23.68 -7.61
N THR A 136 -1.91 23.32 -7.24
CA THR A 136 -0.74 24.20 -7.40
C THR A 136 -0.46 24.47 -8.88
N LYS A 137 -0.49 23.44 -9.72
CA LYS A 137 -0.32 23.55 -11.17
C LYS A 137 -1.40 24.44 -11.79
N GLU A 138 -2.64 24.30 -11.36
CA GLU A 138 -3.75 25.15 -11.80
C GLU A 138 -3.52 26.61 -11.40
N LEU A 139 -3.07 26.85 -10.16
CA LEU A 139 -2.74 28.20 -9.68
C LEU A 139 -1.59 28.85 -10.46
N GLU A 140 -0.56 28.07 -10.79
CA GLU A 140 0.57 28.50 -11.60
C GLU A 140 0.12 28.91 -13.02
N ASN A 141 -0.75 28.12 -13.64
CA ASN A 141 -1.34 28.44 -14.94
C ASN A 141 -2.16 29.73 -14.87
N ILE A 142 -3.04 29.89 -13.88
CA ILE A 142 -3.84 31.11 -13.68
C ILE A 142 -2.93 32.34 -13.48
N LYS A 143 -1.84 32.19 -12.72
CA LYS A 143 -0.86 33.26 -12.52
C LYS A 143 -0.14 33.62 -13.81
N ALA A 144 0.22 32.62 -14.64
CA ALA A 144 0.80 32.84 -15.95
C ALA A 144 -0.18 33.58 -16.88
N ASP A 145 -1.46 33.20 -16.89
CA ASP A 145 -2.51 33.86 -17.67
C ASP A 145 -2.73 35.31 -17.22
N LYS A 146 -2.79 35.55 -15.91
CA LYS A 146 -2.88 36.92 -15.37
C LYS A 146 -1.64 37.75 -15.74
N THR A 147 -0.45 37.17 -15.64
CA THR A 147 0.79 37.83 -16.04
C THR A 147 0.77 38.17 -17.54
N TYR A 148 0.27 37.26 -18.37
CA TYR A 148 0.10 37.49 -19.80
C TYR A 148 -0.90 38.62 -20.07
N VAL A 149 -2.07 38.61 -19.42
CA VAL A 149 -3.07 39.69 -19.52
C VAL A 149 -2.49 41.04 -19.06
N ASP A 150 -1.75 41.07 -17.95
CA ASP A 150 -1.09 42.27 -17.44
C ASP A 150 0.00 42.76 -18.41
N ILE A 151 0.75 41.86 -19.06
CA ILE A 151 1.73 42.21 -20.10
C ILE A 151 1.03 42.79 -21.33
N GLU A 152 -0.04 42.16 -21.82
CA GLU A 152 -0.80 42.63 -22.99
C GLU A 152 -1.51 43.96 -22.71
N LEU A 153 -2.01 44.19 -21.50
CA LEU A 153 -2.55 45.48 -21.07
C LEU A 153 -1.45 46.56 -21.00
N ASN A 154 -0.27 46.22 -20.48
CA ASN A 154 0.86 47.15 -20.47
C ASN A 154 1.37 47.46 -21.89
N LYS A 155 1.28 46.52 -22.84
CA LYS A 155 1.57 46.80 -24.26
C LYS A 155 0.57 47.78 -24.89
N LYS A 156 -0.69 47.79 -24.43
CA LYS A 156 -1.68 48.77 -24.90
C LYS A 156 -1.43 50.19 -24.41
N TYR A 157 -0.57 50.36 -23.39
CA TYR A 157 -0.25 51.65 -22.81
C TYR A 157 1.25 51.75 -22.51
N ASN A 158 2.03 52.25 -23.47
CA ASN A 158 3.32 52.84 -23.09
C ASN A 158 3.04 54.18 -22.40
N LYS A 159 3.59 54.37 -21.19
CA LYS A 159 3.48 55.65 -20.45
C LYS A 159 4.07 56.84 -21.23
N SER A 160 4.91 56.59 -22.23
CA SER A 160 5.44 57.59 -23.17
C SER A 160 4.47 57.95 -24.31
N GLU A 161 3.42 57.15 -24.53
CA GLU A 161 2.43 57.34 -25.61
C GLU A 161 1.09 57.87 -25.08
N VAL A 162 0.95 58.01 -23.76
CA VAL A 162 -0.30 58.46 -23.13
C VAL A 162 -0.03 59.67 -22.24
N TYR A 163 -0.52 60.81 -22.69
CA TYR A 163 -0.30 62.11 -22.05
C TYR A 163 -0.95 62.20 -20.68
N THR A 164 -0.25 62.79 -19.72
CA THR A 164 -0.86 63.18 -18.44
C THR A 164 -1.94 64.24 -18.66
N LYS A 165 -2.84 64.42 -17.70
CA LYS A 165 -3.92 65.42 -17.80
C LYS A 165 -3.38 66.83 -18.13
N SER A 166 -2.26 67.21 -17.52
CA SER A 166 -1.61 68.50 -17.78
C SER A 166 -1.01 68.60 -19.18
N GLU A 167 -0.43 67.52 -19.71
CA GLU A 167 0.10 67.50 -21.09
C GLU A 167 -1.02 67.47 -22.12
N THR A 168 -2.13 66.81 -21.80
CA THR A 168 -3.34 66.78 -22.62
C THR A 168 -3.94 68.19 -22.70
N ASP A 169 -4.05 68.89 -21.58
CA ASP A 169 -4.60 70.25 -21.52
C ASP A 169 -3.71 71.27 -22.25
N SER A 170 -2.38 71.15 -22.14
CA SER A 170 -1.45 72.00 -22.90
C SER A 170 -1.54 71.76 -24.40
N ARG A 171 -1.65 70.49 -24.83
CA ARG A 171 -1.81 70.15 -26.25
C ARG A 171 -3.18 70.53 -26.81
N ILE A 172 -4.24 70.44 -26.01
CA ILE A 172 -5.56 70.97 -26.37
C ILE A 172 -5.47 72.48 -26.55
N LYS A 173 -4.78 73.21 -25.67
CA LYS A 173 -4.56 74.66 -25.83
C LYS A 173 -3.74 75.01 -27.06
N GLU A 174 -2.72 74.22 -27.39
CA GLU A 174 -1.95 74.42 -28.63
C GLU A 174 -2.77 74.11 -29.88
N VAL A 175 -3.62 73.08 -29.87
CA VAL A 175 -4.51 72.76 -31.00
C VAL A 175 -5.65 73.79 -31.13
N VAL A 176 -6.16 74.34 -30.02
CA VAL A 176 -7.18 75.40 -30.02
C VAL A 176 -6.60 76.76 -30.40
N GLY A 177 -5.35 77.07 -30.01
CA GLY A 177 -4.68 78.34 -30.31
C GLY A 177 -3.92 78.37 -31.64
N ALA A 178 -3.59 77.21 -32.21
CA ALA A 178 -2.90 77.08 -33.49
C ALA A 178 -3.84 76.62 -34.62
N ALA A 179 -5.14 76.51 -34.38
CA ALA A 179 -6.08 76.18 -35.44
C ALA A 179 -6.20 77.37 -36.41
N PRO A 180 -5.80 77.20 -37.68
CA PRO A 180 -5.78 78.25 -38.68
C PRO A 180 -7.21 78.59 -39.11
N GLU A 181 -7.66 79.84 -38.90
CA GLU A 181 -8.87 80.57 -39.36
C GLU A 181 -10.24 79.84 -39.50
N ALA A 182 -10.31 78.54 -39.33
CA ALA A 182 -11.43 77.65 -39.63
C ALA A 182 -11.88 76.85 -38.39
N LEU A 183 -11.45 77.28 -37.20
CA LEU A 183 -11.95 76.84 -35.87
C LEU A 183 -12.34 78.04 -34.96
N ASP A 184 -12.53 79.22 -35.56
CA ASP A 184 -13.23 80.35 -34.94
C ASP A 184 -14.74 80.08 -35.04
N THR A 185 -15.24 79.11 -34.27
CA THR A 185 -16.60 78.58 -34.45
C THR A 185 -17.72 79.62 -34.35
N LEU A 186 -17.52 80.79 -33.72
CA LEU A 186 -18.46 81.90 -33.77
C LEU A 186 -18.36 82.68 -35.09
N LYS A 187 -17.16 82.87 -35.60
CA LYS A 187 -16.95 83.38 -36.97
C LYS A 187 -17.34 82.37 -38.03
N GLU A 188 -17.18 81.08 -37.81
CA GLU A 188 -17.71 80.06 -38.70
C GLU A 188 -19.23 80.05 -38.67
N ILE A 189 -19.90 80.22 -37.52
CA ILE A 189 -21.37 80.37 -37.51
C ILE A 189 -21.79 81.64 -38.27
N ALA A 190 -21.04 82.74 -38.14
CA ALA A 190 -21.30 83.98 -38.87
C ALA A 190 -21.03 83.84 -40.38
N ASP A 191 -19.90 83.25 -40.77
CA ASP A 191 -19.50 82.97 -42.15
C ASP A 191 -20.38 81.88 -42.79
N SER A 192 -20.91 80.93 -42.01
CA SER A 192 -21.85 79.87 -42.46
C SER A 192 -23.24 80.42 -42.76
N LEU A 193 -23.63 81.51 -42.10
CA LEU A 193 -24.79 82.30 -42.45
C LEU A 193 -24.43 83.40 -43.48
N ASN A 194 -23.22 83.32 -44.07
CA ASN A 194 -22.63 84.26 -45.03
C ASN A 194 -22.55 85.71 -44.54
N ASN A 195 -22.44 85.89 -43.23
CA ASN A 195 -22.57 87.16 -42.51
C ASN A 195 -23.86 87.91 -42.86
N ASP A 196 -24.94 87.18 -43.17
CA ASP A 196 -26.21 87.74 -43.57
C ASP A 196 -27.05 88.13 -42.36
N ALA A 197 -27.23 89.44 -42.18
CA ALA A 197 -28.05 90.00 -41.10
C ALA A 197 -29.54 89.66 -41.23
N ASP A 198 -30.02 89.32 -42.44
CA ASP A 198 -31.41 88.91 -42.71
C ASP A 198 -31.45 87.58 -43.46
N PHE A 199 -30.72 86.60 -42.92
CA PHE A 199 -30.64 85.24 -43.44
C PHE A 199 -32.01 84.64 -43.79
N ALA A 200 -33.06 84.97 -43.03
CA ALA A 200 -34.43 84.53 -43.28
C ALA A 200 -35.01 85.08 -44.60
N GLY A 201 -34.75 86.35 -44.93
CA GLY A 201 -35.14 86.99 -46.19
C GLY A 201 -34.43 86.39 -47.40
N THR A 202 -33.14 86.11 -47.28
CA THR A 202 -32.33 85.49 -48.35
C THR A 202 -32.76 84.07 -48.65
N MET A 203 -33.09 83.28 -47.62
CA MET A 203 -33.65 81.93 -47.80
C MET A 203 -34.99 81.96 -48.56
N THR A 204 -35.85 82.92 -48.21
CA THR A 204 -37.14 83.13 -48.88
C THR A 204 -36.97 83.46 -50.37
N LYS A 205 -35.92 84.21 -50.74
CA LYS A 205 -35.56 84.53 -52.13
C LYS A 205 -34.99 83.32 -52.89
N GLN A 206 -34.22 82.45 -52.24
CA GLN A 206 -33.71 81.22 -52.86
C GLN A 206 -34.79 80.17 -53.09
N LEU A 207 -35.75 80.06 -52.17
CA LEU A 207 -36.93 79.21 -52.33
C LEU A 207 -37.81 79.65 -53.51
N SER A 208 -37.86 80.94 -53.83
CA SER A 208 -38.59 81.45 -55.00
C SER A 208 -37.98 81.10 -56.37
N HIS A 209 -36.75 80.55 -56.40
CA HIS A 209 -36.12 79.99 -57.60
C HIS A 209 -36.34 78.47 -57.76
N LYS A 210 -37.04 77.81 -56.83
CA LYS A 210 -37.46 76.42 -57.00
C LYS A 210 -38.47 76.34 -58.15
N VAL A 211 -38.32 75.33 -59.01
CA VAL A 211 -39.28 75.07 -60.10
C VAL A 211 -40.56 74.51 -59.50
N ASP A 212 -41.71 75.00 -59.97
CA ASP A 212 -43.01 74.52 -59.54
C ASP A 212 -43.20 73.03 -59.87
N LYS A 213 -43.84 72.32 -58.94
CA LYS A 213 -44.18 70.91 -59.11
C LYS A 213 -45.27 70.77 -60.18
N VAL A 214 -44.96 70.15 -61.31
CA VAL A 214 -45.96 69.77 -62.32
C VAL A 214 -46.57 68.41 -61.93
N GLU A 215 -47.89 68.32 -61.92
CA GLU A 215 -48.62 67.12 -61.49
C GLU A 215 -48.21 65.88 -62.32
N GLY A 216 -47.90 64.78 -61.63
CA GLY A 216 -47.46 63.51 -62.25
C GLY A 216 -45.95 63.34 -62.47
N LYS A 217 -45.10 64.34 -62.18
CA LYS A 217 -43.62 64.17 -62.13
C LYS A 217 -43.05 64.51 -60.76
N GLN A 218 -42.11 63.71 -60.26
CA GLN A 218 -41.32 64.04 -59.07
C GLN A 218 -40.07 64.83 -59.46
N LEU A 219 -39.68 65.84 -58.66
CA LEU A 219 -38.35 66.45 -58.74
C LEU A 219 -37.33 65.37 -58.31
N SER A 220 -36.53 64.88 -59.25
CA SER A 220 -35.56 63.78 -59.04
C SER A 220 -34.49 64.14 -57.99
N THR A 221 -33.94 63.27 -57.17
CA THR A 221 -34.12 61.83 -56.86
C THR A 221 -33.11 61.58 -55.74
N GLU A 222 -33.49 61.29 -54.49
CA GLU A 222 -32.55 60.80 -53.46
C GLU A 222 -33.34 60.03 -52.39
N ASP A 223 -33.73 58.78 -52.68
CA ASP A 223 -34.29 57.84 -51.69
C ASP A 223 -33.20 57.26 -50.74
N TYR A 224 -31.98 57.80 -50.76
CA TYR A 224 -30.89 57.48 -49.84
C TYR A 224 -30.10 58.75 -49.53
N THR A 225 -29.62 58.90 -48.31
CA THR A 225 -28.75 60.03 -47.95
C THR A 225 -27.35 59.89 -48.57
N THR A 226 -26.66 61.00 -48.82
CA THR A 226 -25.25 61.02 -49.29
C THR A 226 -24.32 60.22 -48.37
N LEU A 227 -24.65 60.10 -47.08
CA LEU A 227 -23.90 59.33 -46.08
C LEU A 227 -24.11 57.82 -46.23
N GLU A 228 -25.34 57.38 -46.49
CA GLU A 228 -25.67 55.98 -46.80
C GLU A 228 -25.04 55.57 -48.13
N LYS A 229 -25.14 56.43 -49.15
CA LYS A 229 -24.52 56.20 -50.46
C LYS A 229 -22.99 56.08 -50.38
N ASN A 230 -22.30 56.91 -49.59
CA ASN A 230 -20.86 56.77 -49.37
C ASN A 230 -20.49 55.55 -48.50
N LYS A 231 -21.30 55.22 -47.48
CA LYS A 231 -21.14 53.99 -46.67
C LYS A 231 -21.19 52.74 -47.53
N LEU A 232 -22.12 52.70 -48.49
CA LEU A 232 -22.26 51.61 -49.44
C LEU A 232 -21.18 51.63 -50.53
N ALA A 233 -20.68 52.81 -50.92
CA ALA A 233 -19.62 52.95 -51.93
C ALA A 233 -18.21 52.56 -51.43
N GLY A 234 -17.98 52.53 -50.11
CA GLY A 234 -16.69 52.21 -49.49
C GLY A 234 -16.54 50.79 -48.91
N ILE A 235 -17.56 49.94 -49.03
CA ILE A 235 -17.47 48.53 -48.64
C ILE A 235 -16.63 47.83 -49.71
N GLU A 236 -15.36 47.52 -49.40
CA GLU A 236 -14.51 46.75 -50.31
C GLU A 236 -15.11 45.36 -50.58
N GLU A 237 -14.86 44.82 -51.78
CA GLU A 237 -15.32 43.49 -52.14
C GLU A 237 -14.79 42.47 -51.10
N ARG A 238 -15.71 41.79 -50.40
CA ARG A 238 -15.46 40.86 -49.26
C ARG A 238 -15.24 41.50 -47.87
N ALA A 239 -15.74 42.70 -47.58
CA ALA A 239 -15.64 43.35 -46.26
C ALA A 239 -16.20 42.56 -45.04
N ASN A 240 -16.86 41.42 -45.27
CA ASN A 240 -17.34 40.50 -44.24
C ASN A 240 -16.38 39.32 -44.03
N ASN A 241 -15.13 39.38 -44.52
CA ASN A 241 -14.16 38.28 -44.43
C ASN A 241 -13.60 38.14 -43.01
N TYR A 242 -14.46 37.77 -42.06
CA TYR A 242 -14.06 37.30 -40.74
C TYR A 242 -13.50 35.90 -40.87
N ILE A 243 -12.16 35.79 -40.84
CA ILE A 243 -11.48 34.50 -40.73
C ILE A 243 -11.39 34.18 -39.24
N HIS A 244 -12.22 33.22 -38.82
CA HIS A 244 -12.22 32.72 -37.46
C HIS A 244 -10.84 32.11 -37.13
N PRO A 245 -10.22 32.44 -35.99
CA PRO A 245 -8.93 31.86 -35.63
C PRO A 245 -9.08 30.35 -35.45
N SER A 246 -8.02 29.60 -35.77
CA SER A 246 -8.00 28.14 -35.68
C SER A 246 -8.13 27.63 -34.24
N THR A 247 -7.83 28.47 -33.25
CA THR A 247 -7.90 28.14 -31.82
C THR A 247 -8.38 29.33 -31.02
N HIS A 248 -9.10 29.03 -29.95
CA HIS A 248 -9.61 29.97 -28.96
C HIS A 248 -9.14 29.53 -27.57
N ASN A 249 -8.86 30.46 -26.67
CA ASN A 249 -8.52 30.13 -25.29
C ASN A 249 -9.76 29.60 -24.56
N ALA A 250 -9.59 28.66 -23.64
CA ALA A 250 -10.74 28.06 -22.93
C ALA A 250 -11.58 29.10 -22.17
N SER A 251 -10.93 30.16 -21.66
CA SER A 251 -11.53 31.22 -20.84
C SER A 251 -12.50 32.15 -21.55
N ILE A 252 -12.58 32.13 -22.89
CA ILE A 252 -13.57 32.92 -23.65
C ILE A 252 -14.89 32.19 -23.87
N ILE A 253 -14.99 30.94 -23.41
CA ILE A 253 -16.24 30.16 -23.46
C ILE A 253 -16.95 30.30 -22.11
N THR A 254 -18.18 30.80 -22.13
CA THR A 254 -19.05 30.78 -20.94
C THR A 254 -19.75 29.43 -20.88
N GLU A 255 -19.43 28.61 -19.88
CA GLU A 255 -19.89 27.22 -19.83
C GLU A 255 -21.39 27.08 -19.53
N ASP A 256 -22.05 26.18 -20.26
CA ASP A 256 -23.43 25.76 -20.02
C ASP A 256 -23.55 24.23 -19.99
N THR A 257 -24.78 23.70 -19.89
CA THR A 257 -25.06 22.26 -19.83
C THR A 257 -24.55 21.44 -21.02
N ASN A 258 -24.35 22.07 -22.18
CA ASN A 258 -23.91 21.44 -23.42
C ASN A 258 -22.51 21.90 -23.87
N HIS A 259 -21.97 22.98 -23.29
CA HIS A 259 -20.69 23.59 -23.66
C HIS A 259 -19.76 23.75 -22.45
N ARG A 260 -19.41 22.63 -21.81
CA ARG A 260 -18.45 22.55 -20.69
C ARG A 260 -17.31 21.60 -21.06
N PHE A 261 -16.09 21.87 -20.59
CA PHE A 261 -14.92 21.07 -20.96
C PHE A 261 -14.92 19.64 -20.37
N ILE A 262 -15.69 19.42 -19.32
CA ILE A 262 -15.91 18.10 -18.72
C ILE A 262 -17.40 17.93 -18.45
N THR A 263 -17.94 16.74 -18.70
CA THR A 263 -19.33 16.42 -18.34
C THR A 263 -19.50 16.24 -16.83
N ASP A 264 -20.74 16.39 -16.34
CA ASP A 264 -21.04 16.19 -14.91
C ASP A 264 -20.76 14.75 -14.46
N THR A 265 -20.90 13.78 -15.38
CA THR A 265 -20.54 12.37 -15.16
C THR A 265 -19.02 12.19 -15.02
N GLU A 266 -18.20 12.77 -15.89
CA GLU A 266 -16.74 12.68 -15.79
C GLU A 266 -16.22 13.34 -14.51
N ARG A 267 -16.79 14.48 -14.13
CA ARG A 267 -16.47 15.15 -12.86
C ARG A 267 -16.82 14.26 -11.66
N THR A 268 -17.96 13.60 -11.70
CA THR A 268 -18.42 12.69 -10.63
C THR A 268 -17.49 11.49 -10.52
N ASN A 269 -17.12 10.87 -11.65
CA ASN A 269 -16.19 9.73 -11.69
C ASN A 269 -14.78 10.12 -11.20
N TRP A 270 -14.30 11.32 -11.54
CA TRP A 270 -13.00 11.79 -11.09
C TRP A 270 -12.99 12.07 -9.58
N ASN A 271 -14.06 12.68 -9.06
CA ASN A 271 -14.23 12.90 -7.63
C ASN A 271 -14.36 11.59 -6.84
N ASP A 272 -15.09 10.61 -7.39
CA ASP A 272 -15.23 9.28 -6.81
C ASP A 272 -13.90 8.52 -6.80
N ALA A 273 -13.16 8.49 -7.91
CA ALA A 273 -11.83 7.87 -7.98
C ALA A 273 -10.83 8.52 -7.02
N ASN A 274 -10.90 9.84 -6.85
CA ASN A 274 -10.06 10.60 -5.94
C ASN A 274 -10.47 10.47 -4.46
N SER A 275 -11.68 10.00 -4.19
CA SER A 275 -12.19 9.71 -2.83
C SER A 275 -12.00 8.23 -2.45
N LYS A 276 -12.07 7.32 -3.42
CA LYS A 276 -11.75 5.88 -3.32
C LYS A 276 -10.26 5.58 -3.33
N LYS A 277 -9.49 6.63 -3.33
CA LYS A 277 -8.07 6.56 -3.17
C LYS A 277 -7.80 5.97 -1.78
N HIS A 278 -7.53 4.66 -1.74
CA HIS A 278 -7.31 3.90 -0.51
C HIS A 278 -5.85 3.73 -0.21
N THR A 279 -5.61 3.69 1.06
CA THR A 279 -4.30 3.88 1.59
C THR A 279 -3.85 2.53 2.06
N HIS A 280 -2.63 2.06 1.70
CA HIS A 280 -2.20 0.68 2.06
C HIS A 280 -2.06 0.53 3.55
N SER A 281 -1.31 -0.36 4.15
CA SER A 281 -0.98 -0.05 5.53
C SER A 281 0.34 -0.52 6.11
N ASN A 282 1.00 -1.35 5.30
CA ASN A 282 2.35 -1.89 5.29
C ASN A 282 3.54 -1.25 4.57
N LYS A 283 3.46 -0.49 3.50
CA LYS A 283 4.40 0.54 3.03
C LYS A 283 5.42 1.04 4.05
N SER A 284 5.12 1.47 5.29
CA SER A 284 6.24 1.85 6.21
C SER A 284 7.14 0.68 6.57
N ILE A 285 6.55 -0.49 6.75
CA ILE A 285 7.27 -1.74 6.93
C ILE A 285 7.89 -2.23 5.61
N LEU A 286 7.18 -2.20 4.49
CA LEU A 286 7.68 -2.68 3.21
C LEU A 286 8.89 -1.86 2.72
N ASP A 287 8.91 -0.54 3.01
CA ASP A 287 10.01 0.35 2.64
C ASP A 287 11.31 0.08 3.45
N THR A 288 11.25 -0.64 4.59
CA THR A 288 12.41 -0.90 5.49
C THR A 288 13.19 -2.17 5.14
N ILE A 289 12.64 -2.97 4.24
CA ILE A 289 13.21 -4.22 3.79
C ILE A 289 14.16 -3.94 2.63
N THR A 290 15.43 -4.32 2.80
CA THR A 290 16.47 -4.08 1.78
C THR A 290 17.03 -5.40 1.27
N GLN A 291 17.55 -5.38 0.05
CA GLN A 291 18.17 -6.55 -0.59
C GLN A 291 19.28 -7.17 0.28
N ILE A 292 20.01 -6.34 1.02
CA ILE A 292 21.06 -6.78 1.95
C ILE A 292 20.52 -7.65 3.09
N ILE A 293 19.31 -7.36 3.60
CA ILE A 293 18.64 -8.17 4.64
C ILE A 293 18.19 -9.52 4.06
N ILE A 294 17.67 -9.50 2.83
CA ILE A 294 17.25 -10.72 2.12
C ILE A 294 18.45 -11.64 1.86
N ASP A 295 19.58 -11.11 1.38
CA ASP A 295 20.78 -11.89 1.07
C ASP A 295 21.41 -12.56 2.32
N LYS A 296 21.35 -11.87 3.46
CA LYS A 296 21.77 -12.43 4.75
C LYS A 296 20.84 -13.55 5.23
N TRP A 297 19.52 -13.39 5.04
CA TRP A 297 18.55 -14.41 5.42
C TRP A 297 18.74 -15.69 4.60
N ASN A 298 18.96 -15.55 3.29
CA ASN A 298 19.26 -16.67 2.41
C ASN A 298 20.55 -17.41 2.82
N SER A 299 21.64 -16.69 3.08
CA SER A 299 22.90 -17.31 3.57
C SER A 299 22.72 -18.07 4.90
N ALA A 300 21.88 -17.57 5.82
CA ALA A 300 21.60 -18.24 7.09
C ALA A 300 20.75 -19.50 6.91
N VAL A 301 19.75 -19.46 6.01
CA VAL A 301 18.94 -20.62 5.65
C VAL A 301 19.81 -21.71 5.03
N ASP A 302 20.74 -21.35 4.15
CA ASP A 302 21.68 -22.30 3.54
C ASP A 302 22.59 -22.98 4.58
N HIS A 303 23.02 -22.25 5.61
CA HIS A 303 23.80 -22.81 6.71
C HIS A 303 22.99 -23.76 7.60
N ILE A 304 21.71 -23.46 7.87
CA ILE A 304 20.83 -24.30 8.69
C ILE A 304 20.42 -25.58 7.94
N ALA A 305 20.25 -25.47 6.62
CA ALA A 305 19.98 -26.60 5.75
C ALA A 305 21.20 -27.52 5.57
N ASP A 306 22.41 -27.07 5.92
CA ASP A 306 23.58 -27.94 5.97
C ASP A 306 23.44 -28.95 7.12
N THR A 307 23.42 -30.23 6.75
CA THR A 307 23.33 -31.36 7.70
C THR A 307 24.48 -31.41 8.71
N ILE A 308 25.60 -30.73 8.47
CA ILE A 308 26.73 -30.69 9.40
C ILE A 308 26.89 -29.26 9.96
N LYS A 309 26.21 -29.02 11.08
CA LYS A 309 25.82 -27.71 11.62
C LYS A 309 26.89 -26.93 12.41
N HIS A 310 28.07 -27.51 12.63
CA HIS A 310 29.09 -26.92 13.50
C HIS A 310 30.24 -26.21 12.77
N ILE A 311 30.28 -26.29 11.44
CA ILE A 311 31.21 -25.57 10.58
C ILE A 311 30.51 -25.24 9.28
N THR A 312 30.73 -24.05 8.74
CA THR A 312 30.20 -23.62 7.45
C THR A 312 30.70 -24.53 6.33
N LYS A 313 30.00 -24.56 5.19
CA LYS A 313 30.42 -25.31 4.00
C LYS A 313 31.81 -24.88 3.54
N GLU A 314 32.11 -23.60 3.66
CA GLU A 314 33.42 -22.99 3.38
C GLU A 314 34.50 -23.51 4.35
N GLU A 315 34.23 -23.51 5.65
CA GLU A 315 35.15 -24.04 6.68
C GLU A 315 35.37 -25.54 6.55
N ARG A 316 34.34 -26.31 6.15
CA ARG A 316 34.45 -27.74 5.85
C ARG A 316 35.33 -28.00 4.63
N THR A 317 35.19 -27.17 3.59
CA THR A 317 35.99 -27.25 2.38
C THR A 317 37.47 -27.03 2.73
N LEU A 318 37.76 -26.02 3.57
CA LEU A 318 39.08 -25.78 4.15
C LEU A 318 39.59 -26.95 5.01
N TRP A 319 38.76 -27.51 5.88
CA TRP A 319 39.13 -28.64 6.75
C TRP A 319 39.40 -29.93 5.96
N ASN A 320 38.71 -30.14 4.84
CA ASN A 320 38.89 -31.30 3.96
C ASN A 320 40.16 -31.22 3.10
N THR A 321 40.72 -30.02 2.91
CA THR A 321 42.04 -29.83 2.27
C THR A 321 43.24 -30.06 3.21
N VAL A 322 43.01 -30.36 4.51
CA VAL A 322 44.11 -30.63 5.45
C VAL A 322 44.79 -31.97 5.12
N SER A 323 46.02 -31.90 4.62
CA SER A 323 46.85 -33.01 4.11
C SER A 323 47.28 -34.09 5.12
N ASN A 324 47.00 -33.92 6.42
CA ASN A 324 47.56 -34.77 7.49
C ASN A 324 46.54 -35.71 8.15
N LYS A 325 45.41 -36.01 7.48
CA LYS A 325 44.42 -36.96 8.02
C LYS A 325 44.83 -38.39 7.69
N VAL A 326 44.75 -39.26 8.69
CA VAL A 326 44.93 -40.71 8.51
C VAL A 326 43.56 -41.29 8.14
N ASP A 327 43.48 -41.99 7.00
CA ASP A 327 42.23 -42.58 6.52
C ASP A 327 41.77 -43.77 7.37
N LYS A 328 40.45 -43.91 7.52
CA LYS A 328 39.82 -45.01 8.26
C LYS A 328 39.69 -46.24 7.35
N VAL A 329 40.20 -47.40 7.79
CA VAL A 329 40.01 -48.69 7.11
C VAL A 329 39.15 -49.63 7.96
N THR A 330 38.14 -50.23 7.34
CA THR A 330 37.13 -51.09 7.99
C THR A 330 37.78 -52.29 8.70
N GLY A 331 37.38 -52.54 9.96
CA GLY A 331 37.87 -53.65 10.77
C GLY A 331 39.11 -53.37 11.60
N LYS A 332 39.68 -52.15 11.54
CA LYS A 332 40.72 -51.69 12.46
C LYS A 332 40.29 -50.42 13.19
N GLY A 333 40.66 -50.30 14.47
CA GLY A 333 40.48 -49.07 15.24
C GLY A 333 41.30 -47.93 14.63
N LEU A 334 40.74 -46.72 14.62
CA LEU A 334 41.47 -45.50 14.26
C LEU A 334 42.68 -45.39 15.20
N SER A 335 43.87 -45.45 14.60
CA SER A 335 45.20 -45.46 15.22
C SER A 335 45.46 -46.52 16.30
N THR A 336 46.03 -47.66 15.92
CA THR A 336 46.83 -48.51 16.83
C THR A 336 48.33 -48.20 16.77
N ASN A 337 48.68 -46.95 16.47
CA ASN A 337 50.07 -46.49 16.47
C ASN A 337 50.25 -45.39 17.51
N ASP A 338 49.98 -45.69 18.79
CA ASP A 338 50.57 -44.92 19.90
C ASP A 338 52.09 -45.10 19.98
N PHE A 339 52.63 -46.07 19.23
CA PHE A 339 54.06 -46.32 19.13
C PHE A 339 54.52 -46.07 17.70
N THR A 340 55.59 -45.29 17.53
CA THR A 340 56.33 -45.29 16.26
C THR A 340 56.76 -46.72 15.94
N SER A 341 56.90 -47.07 14.65
CA SER A 341 57.33 -48.42 14.23
C SER A 341 58.59 -48.90 14.96
N THR A 342 59.44 -47.97 15.37
CA THR A 342 60.62 -48.19 16.22
C THR A 342 60.28 -48.69 17.64
N TYR A 343 59.29 -48.09 18.33
CA TYR A 343 58.89 -48.52 19.68
C TYR A 343 58.08 -49.81 19.66
N LYS A 344 57.25 -50.01 18.63
CA LYS A 344 56.50 -51.26 18.47
C LYS A 344 57.42 -52.44 18.20
N SER A 345 58.44 -52.28 17.35
CA SER A 345 59.49 -53.31 17.18
C SER A 345 60.29 -53.56 18.45
N LYS A 346 60.53 -52.56 19.30
CA LYS A 346 61.18 -52.78 20.60
C LYS A 346 60.29 -53.58 21.56
N LEU A 347 58.98 -53.32 21.55
CA LEU A 347 58.02 -54.02 22.40
C LEU A 347 57.79 -55.47 21.96
N ASP A 348 57.61 -55.67 20.65
CA ASP A 348 57.36 -57.00 20.08
C ASP A 348 58.62 -57.92 20.16
N ASN A 349 59.81 -57.35 20.40
CA ASN A 349 61.07 -58.09 20.59
C ASN A 349 61.57 -58.17 22.05
N LEU A 350 60.79 -57.70 23.03
CA LEU A 350 61.15 -57.83 24.45
C LEU A 350 61.06 -59.31 24.89
N SER A 351 62.16 -59.89 25.34
CA SER A 351 62.23 -61.26 25.85
C SER A 351 62.01 -61.33 27.37
N LYS A 352 61.73 -62.52 27.91
CA LYS A 352 61.61 -62.73 29.36
C LYS A 352 62.84 -62.25 30.15
N ASN A 353 64.03 -62.31 29.55
CA ASN A 353 65.27 -61.85 30.18
C ASN A 353 65.30 -60.32 30.28
N ASP A 354 64.79 -59.62 29.28
CA ASP A 354 64.82 -58.16 29.21
C ASP A 354 63.91 -57.50 30.25
N VAL A 355 62.88 -58.24 30.71
CA VAL A 355 61.97 -57.81 31.79
C VAL A 355 62.30 -58.46 33.15
N GLY A 356 63.47 -59.09 33.27
CA GLY A 356 63.93 -59.70 34.53
C GLY A 356 63.16 -60.96 34.95
N LEU A 357 62.33 -61.52 34.07
CA LEU A 357 61.55 -62.75 34.29
C LEU A 357 62.22 -63.99 33.68
N GLY A 358 63.51 -63.91 33.37
CA GLY A 358 64.28 -64.96 32.70
C GLY A 358 64.35 -66.29 33.45
N ASN A 359 64.26 -66.23 34.78
CA ASN A 359 64.34 -67.41 35.66
C ASN A 359 62.96 -68.05 35.94
N LEU A 360 61.88 -67.52 35.34
CA LEU A 360 60.53 -68.04 35.49
C LEU A 360 60.18 -69.01 34.35
N THR A 361 59.97 -70.28 34.72
CA THR A 361 59.39 -71.28 33.83
C THR A 361 57.87 -71.06 33.72
N ASN A 362 57.26 -71.48 32.60
CA ASN A 362 55.81 -71.34 32.38
C ASN A 362 54.98 -72.42 33.10
N ASP A 363 55.54 -73.07 34.10
CA ASP A 363 54.86 -74.13 34.84
C ASP A 363 54.02 -73.50 35.95
N SER A 364 52.74 -73.90 36.04
CA SER A 364 51.75 -73.25 36.91
C SER A 364 52.05 -73.37 38.42
N GLN A 365 52.96 -74.28 38.85
CA GLN A 365 53.44 -74.42 40.23
C GLN A 365 54.86 -75.05 40.25
N VAL A 366 55.68 -74.68 41.24
CA VAL A 366 57.02 -75.27 41.47
C VAL A 366 56.86 -76.75 41.83
N LYS A 367 57.55 -77.64 41.11
CA LYS A 367 57.47 -79.09 41.36
C LYS A 367 58.14 -79.38 42.71
N ARG A 368 57.46 -80.12 43.61
CA ARG A 368 58.01 -80.48 44.94
C ARG A 368 59.38 -81.18 44.89
N SER A 369 59.74 -81.78 43.75
CA SER A 369 61.05 -82.37 43.49
C SER A 369 62.21 -81.36 43.42
N GLU A 370 61.92 -80.06 43.36
CA GLU A 370 62.91 -78.98 43.21
C GLU A 370 63.06 -78.13 44.49
N MET A 371 62.33 -78.47 45.56
CA MET A 371 62.44 -77.81 46.87
C MET A 371 63.52 -78.49 47.72
N GLY A 372 64.51 -77.73 48.20
CA GLY A 372 65.50 -78.18 49.19
C GLY A 372 66.78 -78.84 48.63
N VAL A 373 67.03 -78.73 47.32
CA VAL A 373 68.30 -79.19 46.68
C VAL A 373 69.20 -78.01 46.32
N ALA A 374 70.51 -78.26 46.24
CA ALA A 374 71.50 -77.25 45.87
C ALA A 374 71.17 -76.64 44.50
N SER A 375 71.09 -75.31 44.45
CA SER A 375 70.64 -74.50 43.30
C SER A 375 69.12 -74.51 43.00
N GLY A 376 68.27 -74.96 43.92
CA GLY A 376 66.82 -74.74 43.91
C GLY A 376 66.39 -73.39 44.51
N VAL A 377 65.09 -73.07 44.43
CA VAL A 377 64.53 -71.70 44.58
C VAL A 377 64.44 -71.15 46.03
N ALA A 378 64.89 -71.88 47.05
CA ALA A 378 64.93 -71.40 48.43
C ALA A 378 65.95 -72.19 49.27
N THR A 379 67.17 -71.68 49.42
CA THR A 379 68.13 -72.19 50.40
C THR A 379 67.77 -71.67 51.80
N LEU A 380 67.31 -72.57 52.67
CA LEU A 380 67.02 -72.31 54.09
C LEU A 380 68.11 -72.93 54.97
N ASP A 381 68.38 -72.36 56.14
CA ASP A 381 69.29 -72.96 57.13
C ASP A 381 68.62 -74.13 57.91
N SER A 382 69.37 -74.78 58.80
CA SER A 382 68.89 -75.95 59.59
C SER A 382 67.76 -75.63 60.58
N LYS A 383 67.30 -74.38 60.65
CA LYS A 383 66.16 -73.93 61.46
C LYS A 383 65.04 -73.31 60.61
N GLY A 384 65.16 -73.32 59.28
CA GLY A 384 64.08 -72.92 58.37
C GLY A 384 63.91 -71.42 58.17
N VAL A 385 64.96 -70.60 58.37
CA VAL A 385 64.91 -69.15 58.16
C VAL A 385 65.77 -68.74 56.95
N ASN A 386 65.30 -67.74 56.18
CA ASN A 386 65.99 -67.19 55.02
C ASN A 386 67.24 -66.40 55.45
N LEU A 387 68.41 -66.72 54.90
CA LEU A 387 69.72 -66.15 55.25
C LEU A 387 70.00 -64.76 54.66
N GLN A 388 69.05 -64.15 53.95
CA GLN A 388 69.24 -62.83 53.35
C GLN A 388 68.69 -61.72 54.26
N ALA A 389 69.58 -60.94 54.87
CA ALA A 389 69.19 -59.73 55.59
C ALA A 389 68.48 -58.76 54.61
N PRO A 390 67.38 -58.10 55.03
CA PRO A 390 66.68 -57.15 54.18
C PRO A 390 67.64 -56.03 53.76
N LYS A 391 67.66 -55.75 52.45
CA LYS A 391 68.49 -54.67 51.89
C LYS A 391 68.02 -53.35 52.50
N ALA A 392 68.92 -52.65 53.19
CA ALA A 392 68.60 -51.34 53.76
C ALA A 392 68.18 -50.38 52.64
N HIS A 393 67.00 -49.81 52.79
CA HIS A 393 66.52 -48.69 51.99
C HIS A 393 66.04 -47.60 52.95
N THR A 394 66.23 -46.35 52.53
CA THR A 394 65.76 -45.18 53.26
C THR A 394 64.31 -44.91 52.88
N HIS A 395 63.43 -44.82 53.87
CA HIS A 395 62.12 -44.22 53.68
C HIS A 395 62.21 -42.73 53.97
N ASP A 396 61.47 -41.93 53.20
CA ASP A 396 61.13 -40.57 53.59
C ASP A 396 60.15 -40.72 54.78
N ASP A 397 60.60 -40.40 56.00
CA ASP A 397 59.91 -40.63 57.29
C ASP A 397 58.63 -39.80 57.47
N ARG A 398 58.00 -39.36 56.38
CA ARG A 398 56.68 -38.75 56.36
C ARG A 398 55.61 -39.83 56.24
N TYR A 399 55.61 -40.76 57.18
CA TYR A 399 54.44 -41.62 57.39
C TYR A 399 53.35 -40.76 58.03
N TYR A 400 52.35 -40.41 57.26
CA TYR A 400 51.10 -39.93 57.84
C TYR A 400 50.51 -41.08 58.68
N THR A 401 50.23 -40.82 59.94
CA THR A 401 49.39 -41.71 60.76
C THR A 401 48.04 -41.90 60.08
N GLU A 402 47.33 -42.99 60.39
CA GLU A 402 46.01 -43.28 59.78
C GLU A 402 45.05 -42.09 59.94
N THR A 403 45.14 -41.38 61.07
CA THR A 403 44.41 -40.13 61.33
C THR A 403 44.88 -38.96 60.43
N GLU A 404 46.18 -38.79 60.23
CA GLU A 404 46.71 -37.72 59.35
C GLU A 404 46.41 -37.98 57.87
N ALA A 405 46.40 -39.24 57.45
CA ALA A 405 45.97 -39.65 56.12
C ALA A 405 44.48 -39.36 55.94
N ASN A 406 43.63 -39.75 56.89
CA ASN A 406 42.18 -39.49 56.84
C ASN A 406 41.81 -37.99 56.89
N ASN A 407 42.65 -37.16 57.48
CA ASN A 407 42.44 -35.70 57.51
C ASN A 407 43.03 -34.97 56.28
N LYS A 408 43.93 -35.60 55.51
CA LYS A 408 44.56 -35.01 54.31
C LYS A 408 44.00 -35.57 53.00
N PHE A 409 43.45 -36.77 53.01
CA PHE A 409 42.74 -37.36 51.89
C PHE A 409 41.25 -37.08 52.06
N VAL A 410 40.67 -36.49 51.03
CA VAL A 410 39.22 -36.36 50.88
C VAL A 410 38.60 -37.77 50.99
N THR A 411 37.67 -37.93 51.92
CA THR A 411 36.92 -39.18 52.11
C THR A 411 36.07 -39.49 50.88
N LYS A 412 35.65 -40.75 50.70
CA LYS A 412 34.80 -41.15 49.56
C LYS A 412 33.52 -40.30 49.46
N ASP A 413 33.00 -39.86 50.59
CA ASP A 413 31.81 -39.03 50.69
C ASP A 413 32.13 -37.56 50.30
N GLU A 414 33.23 -36.99 50.80
CA GLU A 414 33.67 -35.64 50.40
C GLU A 414 34.10 -35.57 48.92
N LEU A 415 34.59 -36.67 48.32
CA LEU A 415 34.92 -36.77 46.90
C LEU A 415 33.66 -36.86 46.02
N GLY A 416 32.52 -37.27 46.60
CA GLY A 416 31.21 -37.24 45.96
C GLY A 416 30.64 -35.83 45.84
N ASP A 417 30.91 -34.98 46.84
CA ASP A 417 30.45 -33.59 46.89
C ASP A 417 31.39 -32.61 46.15
N ALA A 418 32.65 -32.99 45.92
CA ALA A 418 33.66 -32.11 45.32
C ALA A 418 33.51 -31.85 43.81
N GLY A 419 32.46 -32.37 43.14
CA GLY A 419 32.14 -32.07 41.75
C GLY A 419 33.28 -32.34 40.77
N TYR A 420 33.40 -33.59 40.31
CA TYR A 420 34.33 -33.93 39.22
C TYR A 420 34.11 -32.98 38.04
N GLY A 421 35.18 -32.27 37.64
CA GLY A 421 35.19 -31.23 36.60
C GLY A 421 34.84 -31.68 35.19
N ASP A 422 34.12 -32.78 35.03
CA ASP A 422 33.47 -33.18 33.80
C ASP A 422 31.97 -32.92 33.97
N MET A 423 31.48 -31.81 33.44
CA MET A 423 30.03 -31.63 33.29
C MET A 423 29.57 -32.74 32.34
N THR A 424 28.90 -33.76 32.87
CA THR A 424 28.29 -34.79 32.03
C THR A 424 27.18 -34.15 31.21
N LYS A 425 26.90 -34.67 30.01
CA LYS A 425 25.86 -34.11 29.11
C LYS A 425 24.53 -33.93 29.84
N SER A 426 24.19 -34.84 30.75
CA SER A 426 23.03 -34.75 31.64
C SER A 426 22.99 -33.56 32.62
N VAL A 427 24.10 -32.83 32.79
CA VAL A 427 24.23 -31.67 33.69
C VAL A 427 24.21 -30.34 32.94
N TYR A 428 24.66 -30.31 31.68
CA TYR A 428 24.68 -29.09 30.87
C TYR A 428 23.74 -29.11 29.68
N ASP A 429 23.21 -30.26 29.27
CA ASP A 429 22.27 -30.51 28.18
C ASP A 429 21.30 -31.59 28.69
N THR A 430 20.53 -31.21 29.72
CA THR A 430 19.68 -32.07 30.55
C THR A 430 18.57 -32.70 29.70
N ASN A 431 18.15 -32.02 28.64
CA ASN A 431 17.13 -32.48 27.70
C ASN A 431 17.72 -33.28 26.52
N ASN A 432 19.05 -33.40 26.45
CA ASN A 432 19.82 -34.13 25.43
C ASN A 432 19.56 -33.66 24.00
N ASN A 433 19.18 -32.40 23.81
CA ASN A 433 18.86 -31.80 22.51
C ASN A 433 20.11 -31.36 21.72
N GLY A 434 21.30 -31.46 22.32
CA GLY A 434 22.57 -31.10 21.69
C GLY A 434 23.00 -29.64 21.92
N ILE A 435 22.31 -28.91 22.79
CA ILE A 435 22.57 -27.51 23.15
C ILE A 435 22.83 -27.46 24.66
N VAL A 436 23.79 -26.62 25.08
CA VAL A 436 23.98 -26.37 26.51
C VAL A 436 22.75 -25.61 27.02
N ASP A 437 21.99 -26.15 27.98
CA ASP A 437 20.75 -25.56 28.51
C ASP A 437 20.96 -24.10 28.96
N LYS A 438 22.11 -23.79 29.57
CA LYS A 438 22.49 -22.41 29.97
C LYS A 438 22.74 -21.45 28.80
N ALA A 439 22.99 -21.98 27.60
CA ALA A 439 23.13 -21.22 26.35
C ALA A 439 21.85 -21.27 25.49
N GLU A 440 20.89 -22.15 25.81
CA GLU A 440 19.59 -22.25 25.14
C GLU A 440 18.70 -21.03 25.45
N SER A 441 18.91 -20.38 26.61
CA SER A 441 18.26 -19.13 26.98
C SER A 441 19.18 -18.25 27.83
N VAL A 442 19.74 -17.20 27.23
CA VAL A 442 20.49 -16.16 27.95
C VAL A 442 19.65 -14.89 28.07
N GLU A 443 19.61 -14.30 29.27
CA GLU A 443 18.89 -13.05 29.53
C GLU A 443 19.32 -11.94 28.57
N TRP A 444 18.35 -11.30 27.93
CA TRP A 444 18.60 -10.28 26.91
C TRP A 444 19.51 -9.17 27.42
N ASN A 445 19.47 -8.83 28.71
CA ASN A 445 20.30 -7.78 29.32
C ASN A 445 21.81 -8.11 29.39
N GLY A 446 22.18 -9.39 29.46
CA GLY A 446 23.57 -9.85 29.54
C GLY A 446 24.31 -9.92 28.19
N ILE A 447 23.61 -9.69 27.08
CA ILE A 447 24.15 -9.83 25.73
C ILE A 447 24.77 -8.49 25.28
N LEU A 448 26.07 -8.43 25.02
CA LEU A 448 26.71 -7.22 24.49
C LEU A 448 26.49 -7.14 22.95
N ASN A 449 26.35 -5.92 22.39
CA ASN A 449 26.19 -5.65 20.94
C ASN A 449 24.88 -6.11 20.25
N LYS A 450 23.71 -5.96 20.89
CA LYS A 450 22.39 -6.36 20.33
C LYS A 450 21.86 -5.40 19.24
N PRO A 451 21.29 -5.91 18.12
CA PRO A 451 20.56 -5.11 17.12
C PRO A 451 19.14 -4.76 17.57
N SER A 452 18.64 -3.57 17.22
CA SER A 452 17.42 -2.97 17.80
C SER A 452 16.13 -3.13 16.97
N THR A 453 16.12 -3.85 15.83
CA THR A 453 14.92 -4.01 14.95
C THR A 453 14.91 -5.30 14.13
N PHE A 454 13.72 -5.92 13.94
CA PHE A 454 13.48 -7.10 13.07
C PHE A 454 12.22 -6.91 12.20
N GLN A 455 12.37 -6.83 10.86
CA GLN A 455 11.24 -6.78 9.91
C GLN A 455 11.44 -7.77 8.74
N PRO A 456 10.42 -8.55 8.34
CA PRO A 456 10.51 -9.50 7.22
C PRO A 456 10.13 -8.86 5.88
N SER A 457 10.73 -9.37 4.79
CA SER A 457 10.80 -8.74 3.48
C SER A 457 9.55 -8.79 2.58
N SER A 458 9.25 -7.70 1.85
CA SER A 458 8.21 -7.64 0.81
C SER A 458 8.47 -8.64 -0.31
N HIS A 459 7.42 -9.32 -0.80
CA HIS A 459 7.48 -10.23 -1.94
C HIS A 459 6.14 -10.29 -2.69
N GLU A 460 6.15 -10.82 -3.91
CA GLU A 460 4.97 -10.94 -4.79
C GLU A 460 4.57 -12.40 -5.05
N HIS A 461 3.29 -12.60 -5.36
CA HIS A 461 2.73 -13.88 -5.79
C HIS A 461 2.15 -13.78 -7.20
N THR A 462 2.47 -14.77 -8.04
CA THR A 462 1.84 -14.98 -9.35
C THR A 462 0.43 -15.53 -9.19
N LYS A 463 -0.45 -15.31 -10.19
CA LYS A 463 -1.84 -15.82 -10.19
C LYS A 463 -1.95 -17.33 -9.94
N ALA A 464 -0.94 -18.11 -10.33
CA ALA A 464 -0.91 -19.56 -10.11
C ALA A 464 -0.62 -19.95 -8.64
N GLN A 465 -0.10 -19.03 -7.83
CA GLN A 465 0.21 -19.22 -6.42
C GLN A 465 -0.98 -18.85 -5.50
N ILE A 466 -2.11 -18.46 -6.08
CA ILE A 466 -3.34 -18.08 -5.37
C ILE A 466 -4.44 -19.08 -5.75
N THR A 467 -4.74 -19.98 -4.82
CA THR A 467 -5.58 -21.17 -5.07
C THR A 467 -7.08 -20.89 -5.20
N ASP A 468 -7.54 -19.69 -4.84
CA ASP A 468 -8.96 -19.31 -4.79
C ASP A 468 -9.32 -18.14 -5.74
N PHE A 469 -8.51 -17.90 -6.76
CA PHE A 469 -8.74 -16.78 -7.68
C PHE A 469 -10.02 -16.96 -8.54
N PRO A 470 -10.98 -16.00 -8.59
CA PRO A 470 -12.24 -16.15 -9.32
C PRO A 470 -12.04 -16.33 -10.83
N THR A 471 -12.88 -17.16 -11.47
CA THR A 471 -12.72 -17.55 -12.89
C THR A 471 -13.77 -16.97 -13.82
N LYS A 472 -14.85 -16.34 -13.31
CA LYS A 472 -15.91 -15.73 -14.12
C LYS A 472 -16.41 -14.42 -13.53
N LEU A 473 -16.71 -13.44 -14.39
CA LEU A 473 -17.26 -12.13 -14.01
C LEU A 473 -18.58 -12.24 -13.23
N SER A 474 -19.37 -13.29 -13.44
CA SER A 474 -20.64 -13.53 -12.75
C SER A 474 -20.50 -13.93 -11.28
N GLN A 475 -19.28 -14.21 -10.81
CA GLN A 475 -18.99 -14.51 -9.40
C GLN A 475 -18.85 -13.23 -8.55
N PHE A 476 -18.88 -12.06 -9.19
CA PHE A 476 -19.06 -10.77 -8.53
C PHE A 476 -20.57 -10.54 -8.36
N SER A 477 -21.13 -11.03 -7.25
CA SER A 477 -22.58 -11.10 -7.03
C SER A 477 -23.24 -9.79 -6.58
N ASN A 478 -22.71 -8.62 -6.95
CA ASN A 478 -23.15 -7.34 -6.38
C ASN A 478 -23.40 -6.19 -7.38
N ASP A 479 -23.46 -6.42 -8.69
CA ASP A 479 -23.65 -5.31 -9.63
C ASP A 479 -25.02 -5.27 -10.31
N ASN A 480 -25.95 -4.51 -9.70
CA ASN A 480 -27.28 -4.21 -10.23
C ASN A 480 -27.25 -3.15 -11.37
N GLU A 481 -26.11 -2.50 -11.64
CA GLU A 481 -26.05 -1.36 -12.57
C GLU A 481 -25.94 -1.75 -14.06
N TYR A 482 -25.63 -3.01 -14.36
CA TYR A 482 -25.41 -3.43 -15.75
C TYR A 482 -26.70 -3.40 -16.60
N MET A 483 -27.89 -3.48 -15.98
CA MET A 483 -29.18 -3.52 -16.69
C MET A 483 -29.85 -2.15 -16.91
N LEU A 484 -29.36 -1.06 -16.27
CA LEU A 484 -30.00 0.26 -16.35
C LEU A 484 -29.44 1.12 -17.50
N ASN A 485 -28.17 0.92 -17.86
CA ASN A 485 -27.49 1.71 -18.91
C ASN A 485 -28.00 1.43 -20.34
N LEU A 486 -28.80 0.39 -20.56
CA LEU A 486 -29.43 0.09 -21.85
C LEU A 486 -30.73 0.91 -22.11
N LYS A 487 -31.35 1.50 -21.07
CA LYS A 487 -32.64 2.22 -21.21
C LYS A 487 -32.52 3.74 -21.42
N ASN A 488 -31.37 4.33 -21.10
CA ASN A 488 -31.22 5.80 -20.98
C ASN A 488 -30.22 6.45 -21.98
N GLN A 489 -29.81 5.76 -23.05
CA GLN A 489 -29.07 6.45 -24.10
C GLN A 489 -30.02 7.17 -25.06
N THR A 490 -30.11 8.49 -24.89
CA THR A 490 -30.56 9.45 -25.91
C THR A 490 -29.63 9.38 -27.12
N ASN A 491 -29.92 8.45 -28.01
CA ASN A 491 -29.00 8.05 -29.07
C ASN A 491 -29.38 8.77 -30.37
N THR A 492 -28.79 9.94 -30.60
CA THR A 492 -28.88 10.72 -31.84
C THR A 492 -28.35 9.96 -33.07
N THR A 493 -27.57 8.89 -32.85
CA THR A 493 -27.05 8.01 -33.91
C THR A 493 -28.04 6.90 -34.33
N ILE A 494 -29.09 6.64 -33.53
CA ILE A 494 -30.01 5.52 -33.79
C ILE A 494 -31.03 5.83 -34.90
N VAL A 495 -31.36 7.10 -35.12
CA VAL A 495 -32.54 7.51 -35.93
C VAL A 495 -32.41 7.23 -37.44
N ASN A 496 -31.19 6.99 -37.95
CA ASN A 496 -30.95 6.54 -39.33
C ASN A 496 -30.32 5.15 -39.41
N SER A 497 -30.15 4.45 -38.28
CA SER A 497 -29.57 3.11 -38.28
C SER A 497 -30.66 2.06 -38.53
N ASN A 498 -30.50 1.25 -39.57
CA ASN A 498 -31.40 0.15 -39.99
C ASN A 498 -31.52 -1.00 -38.95
N ILE A 499 -31.18 -0.77 -37.68
CA ILE A 499 -30.87 -1.82 -36.70
C ILE A 499 -32.11 -2.25 -35.88
N TYR A 500 -33.20 -1.49 -35.89
CA TYR A 500 -34.34 -1.75 -35.00
C TYR A 500 -35.56 -2.36 -35.72
N LYS A 501 -35.95 -3.56 -35.28
CA LYS A 501 -37.07 -4.38 -35.78
C LYS A 501 -38.47 -3.92 -35.32
N ILE A 502 -38.59 -2.81 -34.58
CA ILE A 502 -39.84 -2.39 -33.91
C ILE A 502 -40.19 -0.97 -34.38
N PRO A 503 -41.47 -0.66 -34.69
CA PRO A 503 -41.87 0.70 -35.00
C PRO A 503 -41.50 1.64 -33.85
N TYR A 504 -40.71 2.65 -34.16
CA TYR A 504 -40.14 3.61 -33.23
C TYR A 504 -40.75 4.98 -33.51
N GLN A 505 -41.13 5.71 -32.47
CA GLN A 505 -41.66 7.06 -32.60
C GLN A 505 -40.82 8.02 -31.78
N CYS A 506 -40.57 9.21 -32.32
CA CYS A 506 -39.83 10.26 -31.63
C CYS A 506 -40.40 11.64 -31.95
N THR A 507 -40.24 12.57 -31.01
CA THR A 507 -40.53 13.99 -31.24
C THR A 507 -39.20 14.71 -31.40
N VAL A 508 -39.07 15.48 -32.48
CA VAL A 508 -37.87 16.23 -32.81
C VAL A 508 -38.22 17.69 -33.01
N SER A 509 -37.31 18.60 -32.66
CA SER A 509 -37.54 20.03 -32.81
C SER A 509 -36.27 20.81 -33.12
N GLY A 510 -36.45 22.05 -33.59
CA GLY A 510 -35.34 22.97 -33.84
C GLY A 510 -34.33 22.40 -34.83
N THR A 511 -33.06 22.39 -34.44
CA THR A 511 -31.93 21.96 -35.28
C THR A 511 -32.00 20.48 -35.65
N THR A 512 -32.50 19.62 -34.76
CA THR A 512 -32.63 18.18 -35.03
C THR A 512 -33.65 17.90 -36.14
N ALA A 513 -34.71 18.71 -36.26
CA ALA A 513 -35.66 18.57 -37.37
C ALA A 513 -35.03 18.97 -38.71
N THR A 514 -34.23 20.03 -38.74
CA THR A 514 -33.50 20.46 -39.95
C THR A 514 -32.40 19.50 -40.36
N ASP A 515 -31.70 18.90 -39.40
CA ASP A 515 -30.67 17.88 -39.67
C ASP A 515 -31.29 16.62 -40.31
N MET A 516 -32.56 16.34 -40.00
CA MET A 516 -33.32 15.29 -40.67
C MET A 516 -33.88 15.69 -42.03
N GLY A 517 -33.71 16.95 -42.47
CA GLY A 517 -34.20 17.48 -43.74
C GLY A 517 -35.65 17.98 -43.70
N LEU A 518 -36.22 18.20 -42.52
CA LEU A 518 -37.53 18.85 -42.32
C LEU A 518 -37.34 20.35 -42.05
N THR A 519 -38.42 21.14 -42.10
CA THR A 519 -38.34 22.55 -41.74
C THR A 519 -38.20 22.74 -40.24
N SER A 520 -37.50 23.81 -39.83
CA SER A 520 -37.23 24.10 -38.42
C SER A 520 -38.53 24.30 -37.65
N GLY A 521 -38.72 23.48 -36.63
CA GLY A 521 -39.89 23.49 -35.76
C GLY A 521 -40.15 22.12 -35.16
N TRP A 522 -41.24 21.95 -34.43
CA TRP A 522 -41.56 20.69 -33.75
C TRP A 522 -42.27 19.71 -34.68
N TRP A 523 -41.78 18.48 -34.71
CA TRP A 523 -42.29 17.38 -35.52
C TRP A 523 -42.41 16.12 -34.68
N HIS A 524 -43.48 15.38 -34.88
CA HIS A 524 -43.62 14.02 -34.37
C HIS A 524 -43.41 13.03 -35.52
N ILE A 525 -42.47 12.12 -35.38
CA ILE A 525 -42.04 11.23 -36.45
C ILE A 525 -42.30 9.78 -36.05
N HIS A 526 -43.00 9.07 -36.92
CA HIS A 526 -43.18 7.64 -36.83
C HIS A 526 -42.28 6.94 -37.84
N PHE A 527 -41.55 5.94 -37.35
CA PHE A 527 -40.76 5.03 -38.15
C PHE A 527 -41.50 3.70 -38.29
N PHE A 528 -41.76 3.29 -39.52
CA PHE A 528 -42.31 1.98 -39.80
C PHE A 528 -41.18 1.07 -40.30
N ALA A 529 -40.75 0.16 -39.44
CA ALA A 529 -39.66 -0.78 -39.70
C ALA A 529 -40.05 -1.87 -40.71
N HIS A 530 -39.06 -2.29 -41.51
CA HIS A 530 -39.21 -3.24 -42.61
C HIS A 530 -38.60 -4.61 -42.27
N GLN A 531 -39.01 -5.67 -42.99
CA GLN A 531 -38.43 -7.00 -42.84
C GLN A 531 -36.92 -6.98 -43.10
N ALA A 532 -36.17 -7.64 -42.20
CA ALA A 532 -34.71 -7.64 -42.16
C ALA A 532 -34.10 -8.13 -43.48
N GLY A 533 -33.27 -7.29 -44.12
CA GLY A 533 -32.34 -7.72 -45.16
C GLY A 533 -32.15 -6.78 -46.35
N ASN A 534 -33.16 -6.00 -46.75
CA ASN A 534 -33.13 -5.31 -48.05
C ASN A 534 -33.23 -3.77 -48.01
N GLY A 535 -33.26 -3.14 -46.83
CA GLY A 535 -33.11 -1.69 -46.65
C GLY A 535 -34.27 -0.78 -47.11
N TYR A 536 -35.40 -1.32 -47.55
CA TYR A 536 -36.57 -0.48 -47.84
C TYR A 536 -37.28 -0.06 -46.54
N GLY A 537 -37.87 1.13 -46.43
CA GLY A 537 -38.55 1.57 -45.19
C GLY A 537 -39.32 2.88 -45.39
N CYS A 538 -40.22 3.24 -44.45
CA CYS A 538 -40.92 4.53 -44.53
C CYS A 538 -40.97 5.29 -43.20
N GLN A 539 -40.86 6.61 -43.30
CA GLN A 539 -41.01 7.54 -42.19
C GLN A 539 -42.13 8.51 -42.52
N VAL A 540 -42.95 8.82 -41.51
CA VAL A 540 -44.01 9.82 -41.60
C VAL A 540 -43.85 10.82 -40.46
N ALA A 541 -43.77 12.10 -40.81
CA ALA A 541 -43.58 13.20 -39.90
C ALA A 541 -44.83 14.10 -39.87
N TYR A 542 -45.35 14.35 -38.68
CA TYR A 542 -46.49 15.22 -38.43
C TYR A 542 -46.02 16.52 -37.79
N PRO A 543 -46.35 17.69 -38.36
CA PRO A 543 -45.96 18.97 -37.77
C PRO A 543 -46.75 19.18 -36.48
N LEU A 544 -46.04 19.53 -35.41
CA LEU A 544 -46.64 19.93 -34.14
C LEU A 544 -46.48 21.44 -33.98
N ASN A 545 -47.59 22.13 -33.77
CA ASN A 545 -47.64 23.58 -33.57
C ASN A 545 -47.04 24.41 -34.73
N GLN A 546 -47.14 23.89 -35.96
CA GLN A 546 -46.72 24.56 -37.20
C GLN A 546 -47.87 24.57 -38.22
N PRO A 547 -48.81 25.53 -38.14
CA PRO A 547 -50.03 25.52 -38.95
C PRO A 547 -49.81 25.79 -40.45
N SER A 548 -48.64 26.30 -40.85
CA SER A 548 -48.24 26.50 -42.25
C SER A 548 -47.57 25.28 -42.88
N GLU A 549 -47.26 24.26 -42.09
CA GLU A 549 -46.65 23.01 -42.55
C GLU A 549 -47.68 21.88 -42.62
N VAL A 550 -47.39 20.91 -43.48
CA VAL A 550 -48.24 19.73 -43.69
C VAL A 550 -47.47 18.46 -43.32
N PRO A 551 -48.15 17.35 -43.01
CA PRO A 551 -47.49 16.07 -42.81
C PRO A 551 -46.61 15.71 -44.01
N ARG A 552 -45.46 15.09 -43.74
CA ARG A 552 -44.45 14.72 -44.73
C ARG A 552 -44.12 13.25 -44.59
N TYR A 553 -43.72 12.62 -45.70
CA TYR A 553 -43.19 11.26 -45.69
C TYR A 553 -41.94 11.16 -46.52
N ARG A 554 -41.12 10.17 -46.21
CA ARG A 554 -40.03 9.73 -47.08
C ARG A 554 -39.86 8.23 -46.98
N THR A 555 -39.28 7.67 -48.01
CA THR A 555 -38.99 6.25 -48.11
C THR A 555 -37.48 6.04 -48.19
N SER A 556 -37.04 4.85 -47.79
CA SER A 556 -35.69 4.37 -48.04
C SER A 556 -35.76 3.20 -49.00
N GLN A 557 -34.72 3.05 -49.82
CA GLN A 557 -34.50 1.94 -50.74
C GLN A 557 -33.14 1.26 -50.49
N GLY A 558 -32.72 1.14 -49.24
CA GLY A 558 -31.41 0.58 -48.89
C GLY A 558 -30.87 1.14 -47.58
N THR A 559 -29.70 1.75 -47.64
CA THR A 559 -29.08 2.47 -46.53
C THR A 559 -29.41 3.96 -46.53
N ASP A 560 -29.96 4.46 -47.64
CA ASP A 560 -30.13 5.89 -47.87
C ASP A 560 -31.61 6.28 -47.89
N TRP A 561 -31.91 7.45 -47.34
CA TRP A 561 -33.26 8.00 -47.26
C TRP A 561 -33.49 9.03 -48.37
N ASP A 562 -34.60 8.87 -49.09
CA ASP A 562 -35.02 9.85 -50.08
C ASP A 562 -35.40 11.18 -49.40
N SER A 563 -35.45 12.26 -50.20
CA SER A 563 -35.90 13.56 -49.73
C SER A 563 -37.37 13.52 -49.24
N TRP A 564 -37.68 14.35 -48.24
CA TRP A 564 -39.03 14.47 -47.70
C TRP A 564 -40.03 15.02 -48.72
N ARG A 565 -41.14 14.29 -48.88
CA ARG A 565 -42.25 14.64 -49.76
C ARG A 565 -43.45 15.05 -48.92
N LYS A 566 -44.13 16.12 -49.32
CA LYS A 566 -45.36 16.59 -48.65
C LYS A 566 -46.50 15.60 -48.92
N ILE A 567 -47.22 15.19 -47.88
CA ILE A 567 -48.47 14.45 -48.02
C ILE A 567 -49.55 15.51 -48.30
N ARG A 568 -50.12 15.52 -49.50
CA ARG A 568 -51.21 16.45 -49.82
C ARG A 568 -52.42 16.15 -48.94
N VAL A 569 -52.92 17.18 -48.27
CA VAL A 569 -54.13 17.12 -47.46
C VAL A 569 -55.24 17.84 -48.24
N ALA A 570 -56.44 17.26 -48.26
CA ALA A 570 -57.55 17.73 -49.12
C ALA A 570 -57.85 19.23 -48.94
N GLY A 571 -57.90 19.98 -50.04
CA GLY A 571 -58.19 21.42 -50.08
C GLY A 571 -57.09 22.32 -50.68
N ALA A 572 -55.86 21.83 -50.83
CA ALA A 572 -54.80 22.58 -51.52
C ALA A 572 -54.85 22.32 -53.05
N ALA A 573 -55.28 23.33 -53.83
CA ALA A 573 -55.35 23.24 -55.28
C ALA A 573 -53.99 22.88 -55.91
N MET A 574 -53.99 22.00 -56.91
CA MET A 574 -52.81 21.71 -57.72
C MET A 574 -52.36 22.97 -58.45
N THR A 575 -51.10 23.37 -58.26
CA THR A 575 -50.49 24.45 -59.02
C THR A 575 -49.61 23.88 -60.13
N TRP A 576 -49.45 24.63 -61.22
CA TRP A 576 -48.69 24.21 -62.40
C TRP A 576 -47.24 23.80 -62.09
N ASN A 577 -46.65 24.37 -61.04
CA ASN A 577 -45.30 24.02 -60.59
C ASN A 577 -45.23 22.63 -59.93
N ASP A 578 -46.33 22.10 -59.41
CA ASP A 578 -46.35 20.77 -58.81
C ASP A 578 -46.31 19.63 -59.85
N LEU A 579 -46.45 19.95 -61.15
CA LEU A 579 -46.41 19.01 -62.28
C LEU A 579 -45.05 18.97 -62.98
N LYS A 580 -44.08 19.82 -62.61
CA LYS A 580 -42.75 19.78 -63.24
C LYS A 580 -41.92 18.63 -62.66
N GLY A 581 -41.92 17.52 -63.39
CA GLY A 581 -41.12 16.33 -63.10
C GLY A 581 -41.91 15.02 -63.04
N VAL A 582 -43.20 15.03 -63.38
CA VAL A 582 -43.99 13.83 -63.72
C VAL A 582 -43.91 13.57 -65.21
#